data_AF-A0AAW2YPV7-F1
#
_entry.id   AF-A0AAW2YPV7-F1
#
_cell.length_a   1.000
_cell.length_b   1.000
_cell.length_c   1.000
_cell.angle_alpha   90.00
_cell.angle_beta   90.00
_cell.angle_gamma   90.00
#
_symmetry.space_group_name_H-M   'P 1'
#
loop_
_entity.id
_entity.type
_entity.pdbx_description
1 polymer ?
#
loop_
_entity_poly.entity_id
_entity_poly.type
_entity_poly.pdbx_seq_one_letter_code
_entity_poly.pdbx_strand_id
1 'polypeptide(L)'
;MKAIIAPSLLSGDFAILAEECNRMLDLGADYLHMDVMDGHFVDNLTLGAPIIKSLRKHTKGFLDCHLMVSEPEKWVDDFVEAGADSYCFHFEATKDPESIIRKLNKTKTGAAISIKPKTNVEVLKPILDN
;
A
#
# COMPACT_ATOMS: atom_id res chain seq x y z
N MET A 1 -6.36 18.29 11.47
CA MET A 1 -5.84 16.98 11.04
C MET A 1 -5.66 16.11 12.28
N LYS A 2 -6.06 14.84 12.25
CA LYS A 2 -5.80 13.88 13.34
C LYS A 2 -4.51 13.14 13.00
N ALA A 3 -3.62 12.93 13.97
CA ALA A 3 -2.48 12.04 13.77
C ALA A 3 -2.98 10.59 13.56
N ILE A 4 -2.36 9.88 12.63
CA ILE A 4 -2.66 8.48 12.30
C ILE A 4 -1.45 7.64 12.70
N ILE A 5 -1.67 6.55 13.42
CA ILE A 5 -0.66 5.54 13.72
C ILE A 5 -0.93 4.31 12.85
N ALA A 6 0.04 3.98 11.98
CA ALA A 6 -0.03 2.85 11.05
C ALA A 6 1.16 1.90 11.29
N PRO A 7 1.07 0.92 12.21
CA PRO A 7 2.14 -0.04 12.42
C PRO A 7 2.41 -0.82 11.15
N SER A 8 3.68 -0.98 10.78
CA SER A 8 4.09 -1.82 9.67
C SER A 8 4.08 -3.29 10.08
N LEU A 9 3.31 -4.09 9.35
CA LEU A 9 3.20 -5.53 9.58
C LEU A 9 4.42 -6.29 9.05
N LEU A 10 5.32 -5.62 8.29
CA LEU A 10 6.61 -6.18 7.89
C LEU A 10 7.45 -6.62 9.10
N SER A 11 7.27 -5.97 10.25
CA SER A 11 7.98 -6.29 11.49
C SER A 11 7.23 -7.29 12.38
N GLY A 12 6.04 -7.73 11.98
CA GLY A 12 5.21 -8.69 12.71
C GLY A 12 5.59 -10.14 12.40
N ASP A 13 5.01 -11.07 13.17
CA ASP A 13 5.13 -12.50 12.88
C ASP A 13 4.15 -12.92 11.78
N PHE A 14 4.68 -13.22 10.59
CA PHE A 14 3.89 -13.66 9.45
C PHE A 14 3.15 -14.99 9.68
N ALA A 15 3.62 -15.85 10.59
CA ALA A 15 2.94 -17.10 10.91
C ALA A 15 1.57 -16.87 11.57
N ILE A 16 1.38 -15.73 12.23
CA ILE A 16 0.17 -15.33 12.95
C ILE A 16 -0.32 -13.93 12.52
N LEU A 17 -0.13 -13.58 11.24
CA LEU A 17 -0.34 -12.22 10.72
C LEU A 17 -1.73 -11.63 11.04
N ALA A 18 -2.80 -12.44 11.01
CA ALA A 18 -4.14 -11.98 11.36
C ALA A 18 -4.28 -11.60 12.84
N GLU A 19 -3.61 -12.34 13.74
CA GLU A 19 -3.56 -12.02 15.16
C GLU A 19 -2.75 -10.76 15.41
N GLU A 20 -1.60 -10.61 14.73
CA GLU A 20 -0.78 -9.39 14.80
C GLU A 20 -1.57 -8.15 14.36
N CYS A 21 -2.33 -8.25 13.26
CA CYS A 21 -3.18 -7.16 12.80
C CYS A 21 -4.22 -6.75 13.84
N ASN A 22 -4.96 -7.71 14.39
CA ASN A 22 -5.99 -7.42 15.38
C ASN A 22 -5.39 -6.91 16.70
N ARG A 23 -4.24 -7.45 17.11
CA ARG A 23 -3.47 -6.96 18.26
C ARG A 23 -3.09 -5.49 18.10
N MET A 24 -2.62 -5.08 16.93
CA MET A 24 -2.29 -3.67 16.67
C MET A 24 -3.53 -2.77 16.72
N LEU A 25 -4.66 -3.21 16.14
CA LEU A 25 -5.93 -2.47 16.21
C LEU A 25 -6.44 -2.32 17.65
N ASP A 26 -6.39 -3.39 18.44
CA ASP A 26 -6.79 -3.39 19.85
C ASP A 26 -5.93 -2.45 20.72
N LEU A 27 -4.66 -2.28 20.33
CA LEU A 27 -3.73 -1.31 20.94
C LEU A 27 -3.93 0.13 20.42
N GLY A 28 -4.90 0.36 19.54
CA GLY A 28 -5.28 1.69 19.08
C GLY A 28 -4.63 2.14 17.77
N ALA A 29 -4.08 1.22 16.97
CA ALA A 29 -3.66 1.54 15.61
C ALA A 29 -4.84 2.06 14.79
N ASP A 30 -4.63 3.13 14.04
CA ASP A 30 -5.62 3.65 13.11
C ASP A 30 -5.63 2.78 11.84
N TYR A 31 -4.46 2.55 11.24
CA TYR A 31 -4.25 1.78 10.01
C TYR A 31 -3.30 0.60 10.23
N LEU A 32 -3.27 -0.32 9.28
CA LEU A 32 -2.33 -1.44 9.20
C LEU A 32 -1.50 -1.27 7.92
N HIS A 33 -0.22 -0.97 8.07
CA HIS A 33 0.66 -0.70 6.94
C HIS A 33 1.24 -2.01 6.38
N MET A 34 1.03 -2.25 5.09
CA MET A 34 1.35 -3.49 4.40
C MET A 34 2.43 -3.22 3.34
N ASP A 35 3.67 -3.56 3.65
CA ASP A 35 4.81 -3.39 2.75
C ASP A 35 4.90 -4.54 1.74
N VAL A 36 4.64 -4.22 0.47
CA VAL A 36 4.64 -5.16 -0.67
C VAL A 36 5.91 -4.94 -1.48
N MET A 37 6.76 -5.96 -1.57
CA MET A 37 8.05 -5.90 -2.25
C MET A 37 8.17 -7.05 -3.25
N ASP A 38 8.71 -6.79 -4.45
CA ASP A 38 8.74 -7.75 -5.57
C ASP A 38 10.14 -8.31 -5.92
N GLY A 39 11.17 -7.97 -5.15
CA GLY A 39 12.56 -8.35 -5.45
C GLY A 39 13.19 -7.64 -6.66
N HIS A 40 12.49 -6.69 -7.30
CA HIS A 40 12.98 -5.95 -8.47
C HIS A 40 13.11 -4.45 -8.17
N PHE A 41 12.07 -3.81 -7.63
CA PHE A 41 12.12 -2.39 -7.27
C PHE A 41 12.94 -2.16 -5.99
N VAL A 42 12.92 -3.16 -5.11
CA VAL A 42 13.78 -3.33 -3.93
C VAL A 42 14.25 -4.78 -3.87
N ASP A 43 15.37 -5.05 -3.20
CA ASP A 43 16.00 -6.38 -3.22
C ASP A 43 15.19 -7.48 -2.48
N ASN A 44 14.29 -7.07 -1.60
CA ASN A 44 13.48 -7.99 -0.78
C ASN A 44 12.19 -8.40 -1.50
N LEU A 45 11.67 -9.58 -1.13
CA LEU A 45 10.34 -10.09 -1.51
C LEU A 45 9.54 -10.34 -0.24
N THR A 46 8.33 -9.79 -0.13
CA THR A 46 7.51 -9.87 1.09
C THR A 46 6.21 -10.64 0.86
N LEU A 47 5.14 -9.92 0.54
CA LEU A 47 3.78 -10.42 0.38
C LEU A 47 3.16 -9.85 -0.90
N GLY A 48 2.00 -10.37 -1.30
CA GLY A 48 1.25 -9.87 -2.46
C GLY A 48 -0.26 -9.89 -2.23
N ALA A 49 -1.02 -9.55 -3.27
CA ALA A 49 -2.48 -9.49 -3.23
C ALA A 49 -3.17 -10.75 -2.65
N PRO A 50 -2.70 -12.00 -2.87
CA PRO A 50 -3.29 -13.18 -2.24
C PRO A 50 -3.28 -13.14 -0.71
N ILE A 51 -2.22 -12.58 -0.10
CA ILE A 51 -2.11 -12.43 1.35
C ILE A 51 -3.06 -11.34 1.84
N ILE A 52 -3.14 -10.20 1.14
CA ILE A 52 -4.10 -9.13 1.45
C ILE A 52 -5.54 -9.66 1.40
N LYS A 53 -5.89 -10.41 0.35
CA LYS A 53 -7.22 -11.01 0.16
C LYS A 53 -7.57 -12.03 1.24
N SER A 54 -6.57 -12.79 1.70
CA SER A 54 -6.73 -13.70 2.83
C SER A 54 -6.98 -12.91 4.11
N LEU A 55 -6.11 -11.95 4.42
CA LEU A 55 -6.14 -11.14 5.63
C LEU A 55 -7.42 -10.33 5.78
N ARG A 56 -7.96 -9.79 4.68
CA ARG A 56 -9.21 -9.02 4.66
C ARG A 56 -10.41 -9.78 5.24
N LYS A 57 -10.40 -11.12 5.21
CA LYS A 57 -11.44 -11.95 5.84
C LYS A 57 -11.38 -11.95 7.37
N HIS A 58 -10.24 -11.57 7.94
CA HIS A 58 -9.90 -11.66 9.36
C HIS A 58 -9.71 -10.30 10.05
N THR A 59 -9.75 -9.19 9.30
CA THR A 59 -9.66 -7.85 9.87
C THR A 59 -10.51 -6.82 9.12
N LYS A 60 -11.07 -5.88 9.88
CA LYS A 60 -11.75 -4.69 9.36
C LYS A 60 -10.87 -3.43 9.42
N GLY A 61 -9.62 -3.57 9.85
CA GLY A 61 -8.66 -2.45 9.86
C GLY A 61 -8.42 -1.90 8.46
N PHE A 62 -8.05 -0.62 8.41
CA PHE A 62 -7.67 0.02 7.15
C PHE A 62 -6.34 -0.58 6.67
N LEU A 63 -6.35 -1.27 5.51
CA LEU A 63 -5.15 -1.87 4.92
C LEU A 63 -4.48 -0.87 3.98
N ASP A 64 -3.46 -0.20 4.50
CA ASP A 64 -2.61 0.75 3.79
C ASP A 64 -1.51 -0.02 3.03
N CYS A 65 -1.74 -0.32 1.75
CA CYS A 65 -0.81 -1.13 0.96
C CYS A 65 0.23 -0.22 0.30
N HIS A 66 1.49 -0.43 0.65
CA HIS A 66 2.64 0.28 0.12
C HIS A 66 3.41 -0.61 -0.86
N LEU A 67 3.31 -0.26 -2.14
CA LEU A 67 3.83 -1.01 -3.27
C LEU A 67 5.25 -0.54 -3.61
N MET A 68 6.23 -1.24 -3.05
CA MET A 68 7.64 -1.21 -3.46
C MET A 68 7.87 -2.25 -4.56
N VAL A 69 7.17 -2.10 -5.68
CA VAL A 69 7.17 -3.03 -6.81
C VAL A 69 7.43 -2.29 -8.12
N SER A 70 7.95 -3.01 -9.12
CA SER A 70 8.12 -2.50 -10.48
C SER A 70 6.79 -2.56 -11.24
N GLU A 71 6.57 -1.58 -12.13
CA GLU A 71 5.37 -1.51 -12.97
C GLU A 71 4.06 -1.65 -12.15
N PRO A 72 3.84 -0.80 -11.13
CA PRO A 72 2.73 -0.92 -10.18
C PRO A 72 1.35 -1.00 -10.87
N GLU A 73 1.19 -0.37 -12.04
CA GLU A 73 -0.03 -0.45 -12.85
C GLU A 73 -0.56 -1.87 -13.11
N LYS A 74 0.32 -2.89 -13.14
CA LYS A 74 -0.04 -4.30 -13.34
C LYS A 74 -0.84 -4.89 -12.17
N TRP A 75 -0.62 -4.38 -10.96
CA TRP A 75 -1.14 -4.99 -9.73
C TRP A 75 -2.38 -4.28 -9.18
N VAL A 76 -2.81 -3.19 -9.81
CA VAL A 76 -3.93 -2.36 -9.30
C VAL A 76 -5.20 -3.18 -9.11
N ASP A 77 -5.61 -3.96 -10.12
CA ASP A 77 -6.85 -4.74 -10.05
C ASP A 77 -6.75 -5.82 -8.96
N ASP A 78 -5.61 -6.51 -8.88
CA ASP A 78 -5.39 -7.56 -7.88
C ASP A 78 -5.52 -7.02 -6.44
N PHE A 79 -5.00 -5.82 -6.17
CA PHE A 79 -5.06 -5.21 -4.83
C PHE A 79 -6.44 -4.60 -4.52
N VAL A 80 -7.11 -4.02 -5.52
CA VAL A 80 -8.50 -3.57 -5.40
C VAL A 80 -9.41 -4.76 -5.08
N GLU A 81 -9.27 -5.87 -5.81
CA GLU A 81 -10.04 -7.10 -5.60
C GLU A 81 -9.68 -7.81 -4.29
N ALA A 82 -8.42 -7.69 -3.84
CA ALA A 82 -7.98 -8.18 -2.54
C ALA A 82 -8.58 -7.39 -1.37
N GLY A 83 -9.11 -6.19 -1.65
CA GLY A 83 -9.73 -5.32 -0.66
C GLY A 83 -8.71 -4.44 0.06
N ALA A 84 -7.69 -3.93 -0.64
CA ALA A 84 -6.85 -2.86 -0.13
C ALA A 84 -7.67 -1.56 0.04
N ASP A 85 -7.45 -0.82 1.12
CA ASP A 85 -8.11 0.48 1.32
C ASP A 85 -7.29 1.63 0.74
N SER A 86 -5.96 1.51 0.74
CA SER A 86 -5.07 2.39 0.00
C SER A 86 -4.08 1.61 -0.84
N TYR A 87 -3.77 2.17 -2.01
CA TYR A 87 -2.74 1.71 -2.93
C TYR A 87 -1.72 2.84 -3.08
N CYS A 88 -0.64 2.76 -2.31
CA CYS A 88 0.47 3.70 -2.32
C CYS A 88 1.61 3.16 -3.18
N PHE A 89 1.89 3.78 -4.32
CA PHE A 89 2.96 3.34 -5.23
C PHE A 89 4.09 4.35 -5.31
N HIS A 90 5.27 3.88 -5.73
CA HIS A 90 6.41 4.76 -5.93
C HIS A 90 6.33 5.50 -7.27
N PHE A 91 6.56 6.81 -7.26
CA PHE A 91 6.69 7.61 -8.48
C PHE A 91 7.78 7.05 -9.40
N GLU A 92 8.90 6.57 -8.83
CA GLU A 92 10.03 6.02 -9.59
C GLU A 92 9.74 4.66 -10.24
N ALA A 93 8.66 4.00 -9.86
CA ALA A 93 8.33 2.65 -10.30
C ALA A 93 7.50 2.60 -11.59
N THR A 94 6.97 3.75 -12.04
CA THR A 94 6.10 3.84 -13.21
C THR A 94 6.47 5.01 -14.10
N LYS A 95 6.04 4.96 -15.36
CA LYS A 95 6.20 6.06 -16.33
C LYS A 95 4.93 6.91 -16.46
N ASP A 96 3.79 6.43 -15.96
CA ASP A 96 2.49 7.09 -16.06
C ASP A 96 1.72 6.97 -14.71
N PRO A 97 2.14 7.74 -13.69
CA PRO A 97 1.49 7.70 -12.37
C PRO A 97 0.00 8.10 -12.44
N GLU A 98 -0.36 9.00 -13.36
CA GLU A 98 -1.75 9.44 -13.49
C GLU A 98 -2.68 8.32 -13.96
N SER A 99 -2.20 7.39 -14.80
CA SER A 99 -3.00 6.24 -15.22
C SER A 99 -3.45 5.38 -14.02
N ILE A 100 -2.55 5.16 -13.06
CA ILE A 100 -2.81 4.41 -11.82
C ILE A 100 -3.84 5.16 -10.98
N ILE A 101 -3.65 6.46 -10.79
CA ILE A 101 -4.58 7.31 -10.02
C ILE A 101 -5.98 7.31 -10.68
N ARG A 102 -6.07 7.53 -12.00
CA ARG A 102 -7.33 7.48 -12.75
C ARG A 102 -8.04 6.13 -12.62
N LYS A 103 -7.28 5.04 -12.52
CA LYS A 103 -7.82 3.69 -12.32
C LYS A 103 -8.37 3.54 -10.90
N LEU A 104 -7.60 3.92 -9.88
CA LEU A 104 -8.00 3.85 -8.47
C LEU A 104 -9.19 4.77 -8.13
N ASN A 105 -9.28 5.96 -8.72
CA ASN A 105 -10.40 6.89 -8.55
C ASN A 105 -11.77 6.32 -8.99
N LYS A 106 -11.78 5.24 -9.76
CA LYS A 106 -13.01 4.51 -10.15
C LYS A 106 -13.40 3.42 -9.15
N THR A 107 -12.64 3.27 -8.08
CA THR A 107 -12.78 2.23 -7.05
C THR A 107 -12.99 2.86 -5.68
N LYS A 108 -13.10 2.04 -4.64
CA LYS A 108 -13.13 2.51 -3.24
C LYS A 108 -11.73 2.63 -2.62
N THR A 109 -10.70 2.13 -3.31
CA THR A 109 -9.32 2.14 -2.84
C THR A 109 -8.70 3.50 -3.13
N GLY A 110 -8.14 4.14 -2.10
CA GLY A 110 -7.49 5.44 -2.22
C GLY A 110 -6.16 5.35 -2.95
N ALA A 111 -5.89 6.31 -3.85
CA ALA A 111 -4.59 6.46 -4.50
C ALA A 111 -3.63 7.25 -3.62
N ALA A 112 -2.39 6.76 -3.50
CA ALA A 112 -1.30 7.47 -2.83
C ALA A 112 0.00 7.30 -3.62
N ILE A 113 0.91 8.27 -3.46
CA ILE A 113 2.22 8.26 -4.11
C ILE A 113 3.30 8.44 -3.05
N SER A 114 4.31 7.58 -3.11
CA SER A 114 5.56 7.70 -2.36
C SER A 114 6.70 8.10 -3.30
N ILE A 115 7.69 8.79 -2.74
CA ILE A 115 8.94 9.14 -3.42
C ILE A 115 10.13 8.67 -2.57
N LYS A 116 11.20 8.22 -3.22
CA LYS A 116 12.45 7.85 -2.55
C LYS A 116 13.08 9.10 -1.92
N PRO A 117 13.91 8.94 -0.88
CA PRO A 117 14.52 10.08 -0.18
C PRO A 117 15.33 11.04 -1.06
N LYS A 118 15.88 10.56 -2.19
CA LYS A 118 16.68 11.37 -3.13
C LYS A 118 15.86 12.00 -4.26
N THR A 119 14.59 11.64 -4.37
CA THR A 119 13.69 12.18 -5.39
C THR A 119 13.17 13.53 -4.93
N ASN A 120 13.33 14.54 -5.78
CA ASN A 120 12.86 15.89 -5.46
C ASN A 120 11.32 15.89 -5.43
N VAL A 121 10.72 16.42 -4.36
CA VAL A 121 9.27 16.51 -4.19
C VAL A 121 8.55 17.25 -5.31
N GLU A 122 9.23 18.16 -6.02
CA GLU A 122 8.67 18.91 -7.14
C GLU A 122 8.15 18.02 -8.28
N VAL A 123 8.59 16.76 -8.37
CA VAL A 123 8.04 15.80 -9.35
C VAL A 123 6.55 15.52 -9.15
N LEU A 124 6.02 15.75 -7.94
CA LEU A 124 4.62 15.52 -7.60
C LEU A 124 3.72 16.70 -7.95
N LYS A 125 4.28 17.91 -8.15
CA LYS A 125 3.49 19.12 -8.39
C LYS A 125 2.53 19.01 -9.58
N PRO A 126 2.95 18.51 -10.77
CA PRO A 126 2.03 18.34 -11.89
C PRO A 126 0.90 17.34 -11.62
N ILE A 127 1.09 16.41 -10.68
CA ILE A 127 0.11 15.39 -10.32
C ILE A 127 -0.92 15.95 -9.33
N LEU A 128 -0.48 16.82 -8.40
CA LEU A 128 -1.33 17.42 -7.36
C LEU A 128 -2.19 18.59 -7.84
N ASP A 129 -1.75 19.29 -8.89
CA ASP A 129 -2.44 20.47 -9.44
C ASP A 129 -3.61 20.11 -10.41
N ASN A 130 -3.86 18.81 -10.62
CA ASN A 130 -4.93 18.24 -11.46
C ASN A 130 -6.18 17.87 -10.65
#